data_AF-A0A9D6W0E2-F1
#
_entry.id   AF-A0A9D6W0E2-F1
#
_cell.length_a   1.000
_cell.length_b   1.000
_cell.length_c   1.000
_cell.angle_alpha   90.00
_cell.angle_beta   90.00
_cell.angle_gamma   90.00
#
_symmetry.space_group_name_H-M   'P 1'
#
loop_
_entity.id
_entity.type
_entity.pdbx_description
1 polymer ?
#
loop_
_entity_poly.entity_id
_entity_poly.type
_entity_poly.pdbx_seq_one_letter_code
_entity_poly.pdbx_strand_id
1 'polypeptide(L)'
;MDSSRPGRGFHLAHRPSDDLDLFTLPPETLDPGERALVAAAQACRVTLIPKDRFPDFRRFVAERGSERTVVDLVVDRAPQLEEEKTRIGDVRVDSLFEIAANKVCALLSRNEPKDLVDLRAILDAGIRLEDALLGAERKDGGASAANLAFVLDQWRIGRAVRLPGDVDAGALEAFRLDLVDRLSRLAFPGVDR
;
A
#
# COMPACT_ATOMS: atom_id res chain seq x y z
N MET A 1 23.36 -11.32 3.72
CA MET A 1 22.02 -10.69 3.76
C MET A 1 22.01 -9.78 4.96
N ASP A 2 22.15 -8.48 4.73
CA ASP A 2 22.22 -7.47 5.79
C ASP A 2 20.80 -7.14 6.27
N SER A 3 20.41 -7.75 7.39
CA SER A 3 19.09 -7.62 8.02
C SER A 3 18.98 -6.40 8.95
N SER A 4 19.82 -5.36 8.79
CA SER A 4 20.04 -4.34 9.83
C SER A 4 19.71 -2.89 9.43
N ARG A 5 18.67 -2.65 8.62
CA ARG A 5 18.17 -1.29 8.37
C ARG A 5 16.65 -1.17 8.59
N PRO A 6 16.18 -0.53 9.67
CA PRO A 6 14.76 -0.33 9.93
C PRO A 6 14.11 0.55 8.86
N GLY A 7 12.83 0.32 8.59
CA GLY A 7 11.99 1.20 7.77
C GLY A 7 12.03 0.96 6.25
N ARG A 8 12.28 -0.26 5.76
CA ARG A 8 12.18 -0.58 4.32
C ARG A 8 11.03 -1.55 4.06
N GLY A 9 10.32 -1.36 2.95
CA GLY A 9 9.32 -2.32 2.49
C GLY A 9 9.96 -3.68 2.18
N PHE A 10 9.29 -4.77 2.54
CA PHE A 10 9.84 -6.13 2.50
C PHE A 10 10.26 -6.64 1.11
N HIS A 11 9.62 -6.15 0.03
CA HIS A 11 9.87 -6.65 -1.33
C HIS A 11 10.85 -5.81 -2.11
N LEU A 12 10.62 -4.50 -2.20
CA LEU A 12 11.35 -3.62 -3.11
C LEU A 12 12.32 -2.68 -2.39
N ALA A 13 12.04 -2.38 -1.11
CA ALA A 13 12.83 -1.46 -0.31
C ALA A 13 13.16 -0.12 -1.04
N HIS A 14 12.32 0.29 -1.99
CA HIS A 14 12.59 1.38 -2.95
C HIS A 14 12.51 2.76 -2.29
N ARG A 15 11.86 2.84 -1.13
CA ARG A 15 11.84 4.02 -0.25
C ARG A 15 11.73 3.60 1.22
N PRO A 16 12.04 4.51 2.15
CA PRO A 16 11.65 4.34 3.55
C PRO A 16 10.13 4.23 3.69
N SER A 17 9.68 3.35 4.59
CA SER A 17 8.30 3.24 5.07
C SER A 17 8.33 3.45 6.58
N ASP A 18 7.64 4.49 7.03
CA ASP A 18 7.61 4.90 8.43
C ASP A 18 6.34 4.40 9.16
N ASP A 19 5.44 3.74 8.42
CA ASP A 19 4.18 3.18 8.89
C ASP A 19 4.24 1.64 8.87
N LEU A 20 3.56 1.02 9.84
CA LEU A 20 3.36 -0.43 9.93
C LEU A 20 1.86 -0.73 9.89
N ASP A 21 1.41 -1.33 8.79
CA ASP A 21 0.04 -1.83 8.64
C ASP A 21 0.00 -3.33 8.93
N LEU A 22 -0.78 -3.75 9.93
CA LEU A 22 -0.96 -5.13 10.34
C LEU A 22 -2.40 -5.56 10.12
N PHE A 23 -2.58 -6.64 9.36
CA PHE A 23 -3.89 -7.09 8.92
C PHE A 23 -4.28 -8.41 9.57
N THR A 24 -5.58 -8.55 9.84
CA THR A 24 -6.24 -9.82 10.12
C THR A 24 -7.51 -9.93 9.27
N LEU A 25 -8.08 -11.11 9.14
CA LEU A 25 -9.28 -11.36 8.33
C LEU A 25 -10.45 -11.77 9.22
N PRO A 26 -11.71 -11.49 8.83
CA PRO A 26 -12.87 -12.08 9.50
C PRO A 26 -12.78 -13.61 9.57
N PRO A 27 -13.26 -14.24 10.65
CA PRO A 27 -14.01 -13.66 11.77
C PRO A 27 -13.12 -13.09 12.89
N GLU A 28 -11.81 -12.98 12.70
CA GLU A 28 -10.88 -12.53 13.74
C GLU A 28 -11.14 -11.06 14.15
N THR A 29 -10.81 -10.74 15.41
CA THR A 29 -10.90 -9.38 15.95
C THR A 29 -9.51 -8.79 16.17
N LEU A 30 -9.44 -7.48 16.43
CA LEU A 30 -8.17 -6.78 16.68
C LEU A 30 -7.62 -6.97 18.10
N ASP A 31 -8.37 -7.57 19.02
CA ASP A 31 -7.95 -7.68 20.42
C ASP A 31 -6.68 -8.53 20.63
N PRO A 32 -6.52 -9.71 19.98
CA PRO A 32 -5.27 -10.45 20.05
C PRO A 32 -4.08 -9.66 19.48
N GLY A 33 -4.27 -8.98 18.34
CA GLY A 33 -3.24 -8.14 17.71
C GLY A 33 -2.83 -6.97 18.59
N GLU A 34 -3.79 -6.29 19.21
CA GLU A 34 -3.51 -5.19 20.15
C GLU A 34 -2.72 -5.68 21.38
N ARG A 35 -3.10 -6.84 21.96
CA ARG A 35 -2.34 -7.42 23.09
C ARG A 35 -0.89 -7.73 22.70
N ALA A 36 -0.69 -8.31 21.51
CA ALA A 36 0.64 -8.59 21.00
C ALA A 36 1.46 -7.31 20.77
N LEU A 37 0.83 -6.27 20.20
CA LEU A 37 1.46 -4.96 19.99
C LEU A 37 1.89 -4.32 21.32
N VAL A 38 1.02 -4.35 22.34
CA VAL A 38 1.34 -3.85 23.69
C VAL A 38 2.52 -4.59 24.30
N ALA A 39 2.53 -5.93 24.23
CA ALA A 39 3.62 -6.74 24.75
C ALA A 39 4.95 -6.44 24.01
N ALA A 40 4.91 -6.31 22.69
CA ALA A 40 6.07 -5.96 21.88
C ALA A 40 6.62 -4.56 22.23
N ALA A 41 5.73 -3.58 22.40
CA ALA A 41 6.14 -2.23 22.79
C ALA A 41 6.79 -2.20 24.18
N GLN A 42 6.24 -2.94 25.15
CA GLN A 42 6.84 -3.09 26.48
C GLN A 42 8.25 -3.71 26.40
N ALA A 43 8.40 -4.82 25.65
CA ALA A 43 9.68 -5.48 25.46
C ALA A 43 10.72 -4.56 24.80
N CYS A 44 10.29 -3.70 23.87
CA CYS A 44 11.14 -2.77 23.13
C CYS A 44 11.33 -1.40 23.83
N ARG A 45 10.73 -1.19 25.00
CA ARG A 45 10.68 0.11 25.71
C ARG A 45 10.16 1.25 24.84
N VAL A 46 9.09 0.97 24.10
CA VAL A 46 8.39 1.89 23.21
C VAL A 46 7.10 2.35 23.90
N THR A 47 6.80 3.65 23.82
CA THR A 47 5.54 4.21 24.28
C THR A 47 4.50 4.08 23.16
N LEU A 48 3.37 3.42 23.43
CA LEU A 48 2.23 3.37 22.51
C LEU A 48 1.17 4.40 22.90
N ILE A 49 0.84 5.29 21.97
CA ILE A 49 -0.18 6.32 22.12
C ILE A 49 -1.35 5.96 21.20
N PRO A 50 -2.52 5.53 21.73
CA PRO A 50 -3.69 5.29 20.89
C PRO A 50 -4.18 6.59 20.25
N LYS A 51 -4.60 6.53 18.99
CA LYS A 51 -5.15 7.68 18.24
C LYS A 51 -6.59 7.45 17.83
N ASP A 52 -6.84 6.37 17.10
CA ASP A 52 -8.17 6.05 16.57
C ASP A 52 -8.55 4.63 16.98
N ARG A 53 -9.85 4.41 17.27
CA ARG A 53 -10.36 3.09 17.65
C ARG A 53 -11.78 2.87 17.12
N PHE A 54 -11.87 1.98 16.15
CA PHE A 54 -13.09 1.48 15.56
C PHE A 54 -13.09 -0.07 15.59
N PRO A 55 -14.22 -0.74 15.33
CA PRO A 55 -14.28 -2.21 15.37
C PRO A 55 -13.23 -2.90 14.48
N ASP A 56 -13.07 -2.40 13.25
CA ASP A 56 -12.21 -2.98 12.22
C ASP A 56 -10.90 -2.21 12.00
N PHE A 57 -10.65 -1.16 12.79
CA PHE A 57 -9.47 -0.31 12.64
C PHE A 57 -9.01 0.27 13.97
N ARG A 58 -7.71 0.14 14.28
CA ARG A 58 -7.10 0.80 15.43
C ARG A 58 -5.77 1.40 15.01
N ARG A 59 -5.55 2.67 15.36
CA ARG A 59 -4.29 3.37 15.08
C ARG A 59 -3.56 3.70 16.37
N PHE A 60 -2.27 3.41 16.38
CA PHE A 60 -1.35 3.76 17.44
C PHE A 60 -0.19 4.58 16.87
N VAL A 61 0.38 5.41 17.72
CA VAL A 61 1.67 6.04 17.49
C VAL A 61 2.65 5.41 18.47
N ALA A 62 3.70 4.79 17.95
CA ALA A 62 4.75 4.16 18.73
C ALA A 62 5.99 5.06 18.77
N GLU A 63 6.43 5.45 19.96
CA GLU A 63 7.51 6.43 20.17
C GLU A 63 8.64 5.85 21.01
N ARG A 64 9.89 6.12 20.61
CA ARG A 64 11.10 5.80 21.38
C ARG A 64 12.17 6.85 21.14
N GLY A 65 12.41 7.70 22.14
CA GLY A 65 13.32 8.83 21.97
C GLY A 65 12.79 9.80 20.91
N SER A 66 13.58 10.07 19.87
CA SER A 66 13.15 10.88 18.72
C SER A 66 12.53 10.06 17.58
N GLU A 67 12.50 8.73 17.70
CA GLU A 67 11.90 7.84 16.69
C GLU A 67 10.40 7.72 16.91
N ARG A 68 9.65 7.73 15.80
CA ARG A 68 8.20 7.54 15.79
C ARG A 68 7.80 6.68 14.59
N THR A 69 6.84 5.78 14.80
CA THR A 69 6.16 5.04 13.72
C THR A 69 4.66 4.98 13.98
N VAL A 70 3.87 5.04 12.93
CA VAL A 70 2.42 4.80 13.02
C VAL A 70 2.20 3.30 12.87
N VAL A 71 1.36 2.72 13.73
CA VAL A 71 0.97 1.32 13.65
C VAL A 71 -0.53 1.23 13.51
N ASP A 72 -0.98 0.70 12.37
CA ASP A 72 -2.39 0.46 12.09
C ASP A 72 -2.68 -1.04 12.22
N LEU A 73 -3.71 -1.37 12.99
CA LEU A 73 -4.29 -2.71 13.07
C LEU A 73 -5.61 -2.70 12.32
N VAL A 74 -5.76 -3.59 11.34
CA VAL A 74 -6.89 -3.57 10.40
C VAL A 74 -7.51 -4.95 10.27
N VAL A 75 -8.84 -5.03 10.39
CA VAL A 75 -9.59 -6.19 9.92
C VAL A 75 -9.86 -5.96 8.44
N ASP A 76 -9.09 -6.61 7.58
CA ASP A 76 -9.27 -6.50 6.14
C ASP A 76 -10.46 -7.36 5.71
N ARG A 77 -11.48 -6.71 5.17
CA ARG A 77 -12.67 -7.36 4.62
C ARG A 77 -12.58 -7.55 3.12
N ALA A 78 -11.56 -6.99 2.47
CA ALA A 78 -11.34 -7.23 1.07
C ALA A 78 -10.96 -8.70 0.83
N PRO A 79 -11.46 -9.32 -0.25
CA PRO A 79 -11.00 -10.62 -0.69
C PRO A 79 -9.48 -10.68 -0.75
N GLN A 80 -8.92 -11.79 -0.26
CA GLN A 80 -7.51 -12.11 -0.45
C GLN A 80 -7.36 -12.80 -1.80
N LEU A 81 -6.40 -12.36 -2.60
CA LEU A 81 -6.17 -12.94 -3.93
C LEU A 81 -5.37 -14.22 -3.83
N GLU A 82 -4.49 -14.30 -2.84
CA GLU A 82 -3.65 -15.46 -2.53
C GLU A 82 -3.81 -15.87 -1.06
N GLU A 83 -4.18 -17.14 -0.84
CA GLU A 83 -4.33 -17.71 0.51
C GLU A 83 -2.98 -17.87 1.22
N GLU A 84 -1.94 -18.23 0.48
CA GLU A 84 -0.59 -18.39 1.01
C GLU A 84 0.15 -17.05 1.02
N LYS A 85 0.46 -16.57 2.23
CA LYS A 85 1.29 -15.38 2.42
C LYS A 85 2.76 -15.73 2.28
N THR A 86 3.52 -14.80 1.68
CA THR A 86 4.98 -14.91 1.64
C THR A 86 5.53 -14.87 3.06
N ARG A 87 6.40 -15.82 3.43
CA ARG A 87 7.03 -15.84 4.76
C ARG A 87 8.45 -15.29 4.68
N ILE A 88 8.71 -14.22 5.43
CA ILE A 88 10.05 -13.64 5.59
C ILE A 88 10.43 -13.73 7.07
N GLY A 89 11.28 -14.69 7.40
CA GLY A 89 11.54 -15.07 8.79
C GLY A 89 10.25 -15.56 9.46
N ASP A 90 9.83 -14.87 10.52
CA ASP A 90 8.58 -15.17 11.24
C ASP A 90 7.41 -14.26 10.84
N VAL A 91 7.61 -13.37 9.87
CA VAL A 91 6.59 -12.44 9.40
C VAL A 91 5.93 -13.00 8.15
N ARG A 92 4.60 -12.95 8.12
CA ARG A 92 3.80 -13.17 6.93
C ARG A 92 3.56 -11.82 6.26
N VAL A 93 3.89 -11.74 4.98
CA VAL A 93 3.71 -10.54 4.18
C VAL A 93 2.88 -10.87 2.95
N ASP A 94 2.10 -9.90 2.50
CA ASP A 94 1.41 -9.96 1.22
C ASP A 94 2.41 -10.18 0.08
N SER A 95 2.01 -10.91 -0.95
CA SER A 95 2.82 -11.04 -2.16
C SER A 95 2.89 -9.70 -2.91
N LEU A 96 3.82 -9.59 -3.85
CA LEU A 96 3.86 -8.43 -4.75
C LEU A 96 2.56 -8.25 -5.55
N PHE A 97 1.90 -9.35 -5.93
CA PHE A 97 0.65 -9.32 -6.67
C PHE A 97 -0.51 -8.75 -5.82
N GLU A 98 -0.65 -9.23 -4.58
CA GLU A 98 -1.63 -8.73 -3.61
C GLU A 98 -1.41 -7.24 -3.31
N ILE A 99 -0.14 -6.84 -3.12
CA ILE A 99 0.23 -5.43 -2.90
C ILE A 99 -0.11 -4.59 -4.14
N ALA A 100 0.15 -5.08 -5.35
CA ALA A 100 -0.17 -4.36 -6.59
C ALA A 100 -1.68 -4.05 -6.69
N ALA A 101 -2.52 -5.05 -6.43
CA ALA A 101 -3.97 -4.89 -6.43
C ALA A 101 -4.44 -3.90 -5.35
N ASN A 102 -3.91 -4.01 -4.13
CA ASN A 102 -4.20 -3.07 -3.05
C ASN A 102 -3.79 -1.63 -3.40
N LYS A 103 -2.67 -1.44 -4.13
CA LYS A 103 -2.23 -0.11 -4.59
C LYS A 103 -3.15 0.48 -5.65
N VAL A 104 -3.70 -0.33 -6.54
CA VAL A 104 -4.74 0.12 -7.48
C VAL A 104 -6.00 0.58 -6.73
N CYS A 105 -6.51 -0.20 -5.77
CA CYS A 105 -7.65 0.19 -4.95
C CYS A 105 -7.38 1.47 -4.12
N ALA A 106 -6.16 1.61 -3.59
CA ALA A 106 -5.74 2.79 -2.84
C ALA A 106 -5.69 4.04 -3.73
N LEU A 107 -5.17 3.93 -4.96
CA LEU A 107 -5.18 5.04 -5.92
C LEU A 107 -6.61 5.47 -6.22
N LEU A 108 -7.51 4.52 -6.51
CA LEU A 108 -8.91 4.82 -6.79
C LEU A 108 -9.61 5.56 -5.64
N SER A 109 -9.31 5.19 -4.38
CA SER A 109 -10.02 5.72 -3.21
C SER A 109 -9.45 7.04 -2.67
N ARG A 110 -8.13 7.25 -2.70
CA ARG A 110 -7.50 8.40 -2.02
C ARG A 110 -6.47 9.20 -2.82
N ASN A 111 -6.04 8.74 -3.99
CA ASN A 111 -5.10 9.47 -4.87
C ASN A 111 -3.85 10.01 -4.16
N GLU A 112 -3.18 9.19 -3.36
CA GLU A 112 -1.95 9.61 -2.68
C GLU A 112 -0.70 9.41 -3.56
N PRO A 113 0.23 10.39 -3.62
CA PRO A 113 1.51 10.27 -4.34
C PRO A 113 2.30 9.00 -4.03
N LYS A 114 2.29 8.57 -2.77
CA LYS A 114 3.02 7.37 -2.34
C LYS A 114 2.49 6.10 -2.99
N ASP A 115 1.18 6.02 -3.22
CA ASP A 115 0.57 4.83 -3.84
C ASP A 115 0.92 4.75 -5.33
N LEU A 116 1.08 5.89 -6.01
CA LEU A 116 1.55 5.93 -7.40
C LEU A 116 3.04 5.55 -7.51
N VAL A 117 3.87 6.03 -6.59
CA VAL A 117 5.29 5.65 -6.49
C VAL A 117 5.43 4.14 -6.25
N ASP A 118 4.67 3.61 -5.29
CA ASP A 118 4.71 2.20 -4.94
C ASP A 118 4.21 1.33 -6.12
N LEU A 119 3.12 1.72 -6.79
CA LEU A 119 2.63 1.00 -7.98
C LEU A 119 3.68 1.00 -9.10
N ARG A 120 4.31 2.15 -9.39
CA ARG A 120 5.39 2.22 -10.38
C ARG A 120 6.49 1.22 -10.09
N ALA A 121 7.00 1.20 -8.85
CA ALA A 121 8.07 0.29 -8.46
C ALA A 121 7.68 -1.19 -8.60
N ILE A 122 6.41 -1.52 -8.32
CA ILE A 122 5.89 -2.88 -8.47
C ILE A 122 5.78 -3.28 -9.96
N LEU A 123 5.35 -2.37 -10.82
CA LEU A 123 5.32 -2.61 -12.27
C LEU A 123 6.73 -2.76 -12.85
N ASP A 124 7.67 -1.92 -12.41
CA ASP A 124 9.08 -1.99 -12.80
C ASP A 124 9.75 -3.31 -12.33
N ALA A 125 9.25 -3.90 -11.24
CA ALA A 125 9.67 -5.22 -10.75
C ALA A 125 9.07 -6.40 -11.54
N GLY A 126 8.22 -6.13 -12.54
CA GLY A 126 7.72 -7.13 -13.49
C GLY A 126 6.27 -7.57 -13.27
N ILE A 127 5.55 -7.02 -12.30
CA ILE A 127 4.10 -7.24 -12.22
C ILE A 127 3.43 -6.50 -13.37
N ARG A 128 2.56 -7.21 -14.11
CA ARG A 128 1.83 -6.59 -15.22
C ARG A 128 0.69 -5.72 -14.69
N LEU A 129 0.44 -4.61 -15.38
CA LEU A 129 -0.68 -3.73 -15.05
C LEU A 129 -2.03 -4.46 -15.17
N GLU A 130 -2.19 -5.33 -16.18
CA GLU A 130 -3.43 -6.08 -16.37
C GLU A 130 -3.69 -7.03 -15.21
N ASP A 131 -2.65 -7.68 -14.68
CA ASP A 131 -2.77 -8.58 -13.55
C ASP A 131 -3.16 -7.78 -12.29
N ALA A 132 -2.49 -6.65 -12.04
CA ALA A 132 -2.82 -5.77 -10.91
C ALA A 132 -4.29 -5.28 -10.96
N LEU A 133 -4.79 -4.92 -12.15
CA LEU A 133 -6.18 -4.51 -12.35
C LEU A 133 -7.15 -5.68 -12.11
N LEU A 134 -6.86 -6.86 -12.64
CA LEU A 134 -7.70 -8.05 -12.42
C LEU A 134 -7.78 -8.40 -10.93
N GLY A 135 -6.66 -8.30 -10.22
CA GLY A 135 -6.63 -8.46 -8.77
C GLY A 135 -7.46 -7.39 -8.05
N ALA A 136 -7.33 -6.14 -8.45
CA ALA A 136 -8.06 -5.03 -7.84
C ALA A 136 -9.58 -5.14 -8.06
N GLU A 137 -10.02 -5.51 -9.25
CA GLU A 137 -11.44 -5.70 -9.58
C GLU A 137 -12.08 -6.81 -8.72
N ARG A 138 -11.33 -7.87 -8.41
CA ARG A 138 -11.78 -8.92 -7.48
C ARG A 138 -11.93 -8.42 -6.04
N LYS A 139 -11.19 -7.38 -5.66
CA LYS A 139 -11.24 -6.78 -4.32
C LYS A 139 -12.32 -5.71 -4.19
N ASP A 140 -12.44 -4.88 -5.22
CA ASP A 140 -13.37 -3.77 -5.33
C ASP A 140 -13.93 -3.75 -6.76
N GLY A 141 -15.23 -4.02 -6.91
CA GLY A 141 -15.90 -4.03 -8.22
C GLY A 141 -15.86 -2.68 -8.95
N GLY A 142 -15.50 -1.59 -8.26
CA GLY A 142 -15.24 -0.28 -8.86
C GLY A 142 -13.85 -0.14 -9.48
N ALA A 143 -12.90 -1.04 -9.22
CA ALA A 143 -11.50 -0.95 -9.64
C ALA A 143 -11.26 -1.36 -11.11
N SER A 144 -12.01 -0.76 -12.03
CA SER A 144 -11.83 -0.94 -13.47
C SER A 144 -10.74 -0.02 -14.04
N ALA A 145 -10.18 -0.41 -15.20
CA ALA A 145 -9.22 0.41 -15.92
C ALA A 145 -9.78 1.80 -16.26
N ALA A 146 -11.06 1.89 -16.65
CA ALA A 146 -11.72 3.15 -16.99
C ALA A 146 -11.83 4.08 -15.77
N ASN A 147 -12.23 3.56 -14.61
CA ASN A 147 -12.37 4.35 -13.39
C ASN A 147 -11.01 4.84 -12.90
N LEU A 148 -9.98 3.98 -12.93
CA LEU A 148 -8.64 4.38 -12.54
C LEU A 148 -8.07 5.43 -13.50
N ALA A 149 -8.25 5.28 -14.82
CA ALA A 149 -7.83 6.27 -15.80
C ALA A 149 -8.48 7.62 -15.53
N PHE A 150 -9.80 7.63 -15.35
CA PHE A 150 -10.57 8.84 -15.06
C PHE A 150 -10.06 9.54 -13.79
N VAL A 151 -9.92 8.80 -12.70
CA VAL A 151 -9.49 9.35 -11.42
C VAL A 151 -8.06 9.91 -11.51
N LEU A 152 -7.13 9.17 -12.14
CA LEU A 152 -5.75 9.62 -12.30
C LEU A 152 -5.64 10.82 -13.24
N ASP A 153 -6.45 10.90 -14.29
CA ASP A 153 -6.45 12.03 -15.24
C ASP A 153 -6.83 13.36 -14.59
N GLN A 154 -7.80 13.32 -13.67
CA GLN A 154 -8.25 14.51 -12.93
C GLN A 154 -7.26 14.93 -11.84
N TRP A 155 -6.36 14.03 -11.43
CA TRP A 155 -5.43 14.28 -10.35
C TRP A 155 -4.19 15.04 -10.83
N ARG A 156 -3.79 16.07 -10.09
CA ARG A 156 -2.58 16.87 -10.34
C ARG A 156 -1.61 16.70 -9.19
N ILE A 157 -0.41 16.22 -9.49
CA ILE A 157 0.68 16.16 -8.51
C ILE A 157 1.20 17.59 -8.32
N GLY A 158 0.84 18.20 -7.19
CA GLY A 158 1.27 19.57 -6.88
C GLY A 158 2.79 19.69 -6.84
N ARG A 159 3.35 20.75 -7.45
CA ARG A 159 4.82 20.97 -7.51
C ARG A 159 5.52 21.07 -6.15
N ALA A 160 4.77 21.32 -5.07
CA ALA A 160 5.28 21.43 -3.71
C ALA A 160 5.13 20.13 -2.89
N VAL A 161 4.61 19.05 -3.49
CA VAL A 161 4.47 17.76 -2.81
C VAL A 161 5.87 17.20 -2.53
N ARG A 162 6.19 16.96 -1.25
CA ARG A 162 7.34 16.13 -0.90
C ARG A 162 7.03 14.69 -1.27
N LEU A 163 7.68 14.22 -2.32
CA LEU A 163 7.55 12.84 -2.75
C LEU A 163 8.41 11.93 -1.85
N PRO A 164 7.91 10.73 -1.52
CA PRO A 164 8.71 9.77 -0.77
C PRO A 164 9.93 9.30 -1.57
N GLY A 165 11.09 9.15 -0.91
CA GLY A 165 12.25 8.42 -1.47
C GLY A 165 13.01 9.10 -2.61
N ASP A 166 13.24 10.42 -2.54
CA ASP A 166 13.96 11.21 -3.56
C ASP A 166 13.39 11.09 -4.99
N VAL A 167 12.13 10.68 -5.13
CA VAL A 167 11.48 10.52 -6.43
C VAL A 167 11.31 11.89 -7.10
N ASP A 168 11.78 11.99 -8.34
CA ASP A 168 11.58 13.19 -9.17
C ASP A 168 10.11 13.38 -9.52
N ALA A 169 9.58 14.59 -9.24
CA ALA A 169 8.18 14.91 -9.49
C ALA A 169 7.82 14.92 -10.97
N GLY A 170 8.77 15.31 -11.85
CA GLY A 170 8.57 15.24 -13.29
C GLY A 170 8.43 13.80 -13.78
N ALA A 171 9.29 12.90 -13.30
CA ALA A 171 9.24 11.48 -13.63
C ALA A 171 7.97 10.80 -13.10
N LEU A 172 7.48 11.18 -11.92
CA LEU A 172 6.23 10.64 -11.38
C LEU A 172 5.01 11.13 -12.17
N GLU A 173 4.99 12.40 -12.57
CA GLU A 173 3.93 12.95 -13.41
C GLU A 173 3.95 12.33 -14.82
N ALA A 174 5.12 12.13 -15.41
CA ALA A 174 5.26 11.43 -16.69
C ALA A 174 4.74 9.99 -16.59
N PHE A 175 5.05 9.29 -15.49
CA PHE A 175 4.50 7.96 -15.22
C PHE A 175 2.98 7.99 -15.05
N ARG A 176 2.41 8.98 -14.35
CA ARG A 176 0.95 9.13 -14.23
C ARG A 176 0.28 9.24 -15.60
N LEU A 177 0.83 10.09 -16.48
CA LEU A 177 0.29 10.29 -17.83
C LEU A 177 0.38 9.02 -18.69
N ASP A 178 1.54 8.33 -18.68
CA ASP A 178 1.67 7.03 -19.37
C ASP A 178 0.66 6.00 -18.83
N LEU A 179 0.49 5.96 -17.51
CA LEU A 179 -0.46 5.05 -16.88
C LEU A 179 -1.90 5.35 -17.32
N VAL A 180 -2.31 6.62 -17.38
CA VAL A 180 -3.63 7.02 -17.89
C VAL A 180 -3.83 6.57 -19.34
N ASP A 181 -2.83 6.73 -20.20
CA ASP A 181 -2.91 6.30 -21.60
C ASP A 181 -3.04 4.78 -21.73
N ARG A 182 -2.26 4.02 -20.95
CA ARG A 182 -2.33 2.55 -20.93
C ARG A 182 -3.67 2.07 -20.43
N LEU A 183 -4.18 2.64 -19.34
CA LEU A 183 -5.50 2.31 -18.79
C LEU A 183 -6.63 2.65 -19.76
N SER A 184 -6.52 3.78 -20.47
CA SER A 184 -7.51 4.18 -21.49
C SER A 184 -7.57 3.18 -22.65
N ARG A 185 -6.42 2.67 -23.10
CA ARG A 185 -6.36 1.61 -24.13
C ARG A 185 -6.96 0.29 -23.65
N LEU A 186 -6.74 -0.06 -22.38
CA LEU A 186 -7.32 -1.26 -21.77
C LEU A 186 -8.84 -1.14 -21.59
N ALA A 187 -9.34 0.06 -21.31
CA ALA A 187 -10.77 0.33 -21.15
C ALA A 187 -11.55 0.28 -22.49
N PHE A 188 -10.90 0.66 -23.60
CA PHE A 188 -11.51 0.73 -24.93
C PHE A 188 -10.65 0.02 -25.99
N PRO A 189 -10.55 -1.33 -25.94
CA PRO A 189 -9.74 -2.07 -26.89
C PRO A 189 -10.33 -1.92 -28.31
N GLY A 190 -9.56 -1.33 -29.22
CA GLY A 190 -9.91 -1.17 -30.64
C GLY A 190 -10.36 0.23 -31.07
N VAL A 191 -10.26 1.24 -30.20
CA VAL A 191 -10.43 2.65 -30.59
C VAL A 191 -9.06 3.32 -30.64
N ASP A 192 -8.46 3.38 -31.84
CA ASP A 192 -7.29 4.24 -32.07
C ASP A 192 -7.73 5.72 -31.89
N ARG A 193 -7.02 6.46 -31.03
CA ARG A 193 -7.21 7.92 -30.85
C ARG A 193 -6.32 8.69 -31.82
#